data_AF-A0A0P6XKU1-F1
#
_entry.id   AF-A0A0P6XKU1-F1
#
_cell.length_a   1.000
_cell.length_b   1.000
_cell.length_c   1.000
_cell.angle_alpha   90.00
_cell.angle_beta   90.00
_cell.angle_gamma   90.00
#
_symmetry.space_group_name_H-M   'P 1'
#
loop_
_entity.id
_entity.type
_entity.pdbx_description
1 polymer ?
#
loop_
_entity_poly.entity_id
_entity_poly.type
_entity_poly.pdbx_seq_one_letter_code
_entity_poly.pdbx_strand_id
1 'polypeptide(L)'
;MKIRVLSESEYRMFRRIHGGDDVLAVEEGKIRREKGLYLNLRRQGKARLKQRLKRIGGMAGEEEWLEEEIAQVEQRAVRVYRNARRHKQRLHGLQPYEED
;
A
#
# COMPACT_ATOMS: atom_id res chain seq x y z
N MET A 1 -11.77 -15.04 3.27
CA MET A 1 -10.50 -14.64 3.95
C MET A 1 -10.84 -14.44 5.41
N LYS A 2 -10.26 -15.22 6.34
CA LYS A 2 -10.63 -15.17 7.76
C LYS A 2 -10.13 -13.88 8.40
N ILE A 3 -11.04 -13.13 9.02
CA ILE A 3 -10.72 -11.95 9.83
C ILE A 3 -10.10 -12.47 11.13
N ARG A 4 -8.91 -11.99 11.47
CA ARG A 4 -8.24 -12.34 12.72
C ARG A 4 -8.51 -11.21 13.71
N VAL A 5 -9.27 -11.51 14.75
CA VAL A 5 -9.39 -10.64 15.91
C VAL A 5 -8.07 -10.69 16.68
N LEU A 6 -7.60 -9.53 17.16
CA LEU A 6 -6.42 -9.46 18.01
C LEU A 6 -6.74 -10.11 19.36
N SER A 7 -5.75 -10.68 20.05
CA SER A 7 -5.94 -10.95 21.48
C SER A 7 -5.88 -9.64 22.27
N GLU A 8 -6.41 -9.65 23.50
CA GLU A 8 -6.38 -8.47 24.37
C GLU A 8 -4.95 -8.00 24.68
N SER A 9 -4.02 -8.94 24.82
CA SER A 9 -2.58 -8.65 24.96
C SER A 9 -1.98 -7.97 23.72
N GLU A 10 -2.39 -8.39 22.52
CA GLU A 10 -1.97 -7.77 21.25
C GLU A 10 -2.54 -6.36 21.12
N TYR A 11 -3.80 -6.14 21.50
CA TYR A 11 -4.43 -4.82 21.52
C TYR A 11 -3.71 -3.86 22.49
N ARG A 12 -3.46 -4.28 23.75
CA ARG A 12 -2.75 -3.44 24.74
C ARG A 12 -1.35 -3.07 24.29
N MET A 13 -0.61 -4.03 23.70
CA MET A 13 0.71 -3.76 23.13
C MET A 13 0.62 -2.76 21.99
N PHE A 14 -0.36 -2.91 21.10
CA PHE A 14 -0.59 -2.01 19.98
C PHE A 14 -0.90 -0.59 20.45
N ARG A 15 -1.81 -0.43 21.41
CA ARG A 15 -2.14 0.89 21.99
C ARG A 15 -0.94 1.53 22.68
N ARG A 16 -0.11 0.73 23.36
CA ARG A 16 1.14 1.21 23.98
C ARG A 16 2.15 1.73 22.96
N ILE A 17 2.33 1.04 21.83
CA ILE A 17 3.26 1.47 20.77
C ILE A 17 2.81 2.81 20.17
N HIS A 18 1.50 3.03 20.08
CA HIS A 18 0.92 4.24 19.51
C HIS A 18 0.53 5.28 20.57
N GLY A 19 1.14 5.23 21.75
CA GLY A 19 1.01 6.29 22.76
C GLY A 19 -0.40 6.49 23.35
N GLY A 20 -1.32 5.55 23.16
CA GLY A 20 -2.72 5.70 23.55
C GLY A 20 -3.58 6.49 22.56
N ASP A 21 -3.07 6.79 21.36
CA ASP A 21 -3.84 7.39 20.26
C ASP A 21 -5.08 6.54 19.91
N ASP A 22 -6.06 7.17 19.24
CA ASP A 22 -7.15 6.47 18.56
C ASP A 22 -6.56 5.50 17.50
N VAL A 23 -6.42 4.25 17.92
CA VAL A 23 -5.77 3.19 17.15
C VAL A 23 -6.53 2.86 15.88
N LEU A 24 -7.86 3.08 15.86
CA LEU A 24 -8.68 2.94 14.66
C LEU A 24 -8.33 4.03 13.66
N ALA A 25 -8.37 5.29 14.08
CA ALA A 25 -8.01 6.43 13.22
C ALA A 25 -6.58 6.33 12.69
N VAL A 26 -5.64 5.82 13.50
CA VAL A 26 -4.26 5.57 13.08
C VAL A 26 -4.17 4.51 11.97
N GLU A 27 -4.83 3.36 12.12
CA GLU A 27 -4.83 2.34 11.07
C GLU A 27 -5.61 2.78 9.83
N GLU A 28 -6.71 3.51 9.96
CA GLU A 28 -7.44 4.12 8.84
C GLU A 28 -6.58 5.13 8.07
N GLY A 29 -5.82 5.95 8.78
CA GLY A 29 -4.85 6.88 8.21
C GLY A 29 -3.80 6.14 7.38
N LYS A 30 -3.27 5.02 7.89
CA LYS A 30 -2.34 4.15 7.14
C LYS A 30 -2.99 3.57 5.89
N ILE A 31 -4.23 3.08 5.97
CA ILE A 31 -4.97 2.57 4.79
C ILE A 31 -5.13 3.66 3.72
N ARG A 32 -5.52 4.87 4.11
CA ARG A 32 -5.66 6.01 3.18
C ARG A 32 -4.34 6.34 2.49
N ARG A 33 -3.24 6.40 3.25
CA ARG A 33 -1.89 6.63 2.71
C ARG A 33 -1.49 5.56 1.71
N GLU A 34 -1.62 4.29 2.06
CA GLU A 34 -1.25 3.17 1.17
C GLU A 34 -2.10 3.14 -0.11
N LYS A 35 -3.41 3.44 -0.02
CA LYS A 35 -4.26 3.60 -1.21
C LYS A 35 -3.76 4.73 -2.11
N GLY A 36 -3.42 5.88 -1.54
CA GLY A 36 -2.90 7.03 -2.30
C GLY A 36 -1.57 6.70 -3.00
N LEU A 37 -0.65 6.05 -2.28
CA LEU A 37 0.62 5.56 -2.81
C LEU A 37 0.42 4.58 -3.98
N TYR A 38 -0.51 3.63 -3.83
CA TYR A 38 -0.82 2.66 -4.89
C TYR A 38 -1.30 3.34 -6.17
N LEU A 39 -2.24 4.28 -6.04
CA LEU A 39 -2.76 5.04 -7.19
C LEU A 39 -1.67 5.84 -7.88
N ASN A 40 -0.76 6.47 -7.12
CA ASN A 40 0.37 7.20 -7.67
C ASN A 40 1.30 6.26 -8.48
N LEU A 41 1.69 5.12 -7.90
CA LEU A 41 2.54 4.13 -8.58
C LEU A 41 1.89 3.59 -9.86
N ARG A 42 0.57 3.35 -9.84
CA ARG A 42 -0.18 2.94 -11.05
C ARG A 42 -0.19 4.03 -12.13
N ARG A 43 -0.34 5.30 -11.75
CA ARG A 43 -0.26 6.44 -12.69
C ARG A 43 1.14 6.54 -13.30
N GLN A 44 2.19 6.40 -12.50
CA GLN A 44 3.58 6.40 -12.96
C GLN A 44 3.83 5.24 -13.94
N GLY A 45 3.42 4.02 -13.59
CA GLY A 45 3.53 2.86 -14.47
C GLY A 45 2.80 3.06 -15.80
N LYS A 46 1.57 3.60 -15.78
CA LYS A 46 0.80 3.89 -16.99
C LYS A 46 1.47 4.97 -17.86
N ALA A 47 2.01 6.03 -17.25
CA ALA A 47 2.70 7.10 -17.96
C ALA A 47 3.96 6.56 -18.67
N ARG A 48 4.76 5.74 -17.97
CA ARG A 48 5.94 5.06 -18.52
C ARG A 48 5.57 4.12 -19.68
N LEU A 49 4.53 3.31 -19.52
CA LEU A 49 4.04 2.43 -20.58
C LEU A 49 3.57 3.21 -21.81
N LYS A 50 2.85 4.32 -21.62
CA LYS A 50 2.39 5.17 -22.72
C LYS A 50 3.58 5.78 -23.49
N GLN A 51 4.61 6.22 -22.78
CA GLN A 51 5.85 6.69 -23.40
C GLN A 51 6.52 5.56 -24.21
N ARG A 52 6.58 4.33 -23.66
CA ARG A 52 7.13 3.16 -24.36
C ARG A 52 6.39 2.88 -25.68
N LEU A 53 5.06 2.83 -25.64
CA LEU A 53 4.24 2.59 -26.83
C LEU A 53 4.43 3.68 -27.89
N LYS A 54 4.49 4.95 -27.48
CA LYS A 54 4.72 6.08 -28.39
C LYS A 54 6.09 5.97 -29.08
N ARG A 55 7.13 5.53 -28.36
CA ARG A 55 8.48 5.38 -28.89
C ARG A 55 8.63 4.17 -29.81
N ILE A 56 8.00 3.03 -29.48
CA ILE A 56 7.93 1.84 -30.36
C ILE A 56 7.34 2.22 -31.72
N GLY A 57 6.22 2.97 -31.73
CA GLY A 57 5.60 3.44 -32.97
C GLY A 57 6.37 4.54 -33.71
N GLY A 58 7.44 5.10 -33.12
CA GLY A 58 8.12 6.31 -33.59
C GLY A 58 9.49 6.11 -34.23
N MET A 59 10.05 4.89 -34.27
CA MET A 59 11.41 4.61 -34.78
C MET A 59 12.50 5.57 -34.25
N ALA A 60 12.40 6.01 -32.99
CA ALA A 60 13.43 6.81 -32.35
C ALA A 60 14.52 5.87 -31.80
N GLY A 61 15.77 6.13 -32.21
CA GLY A 61 16.95 5.30 -31.97
C GLY A 61 17.27 4.98 -30.52
N GLU A 62 18.13 3.98 -30.40
CA GLU A 62 18.60 3.31 -29.18
C GLU A 62 18.81 4.24 -27.99
N GLU A 63 18.23 3.84 -26.85
CA GLU A 63 18.73 4.31 -25.56
C GLU A 63 18.54 3.20 -24.51
N GLU A 64 19.64 2.90 -23.83
CA GLU A 64 19.80 1.91 -22.78
C GLU A 64 19.03 2.38 -21.53
N TRP A 65 17.88 1.78 -21.28
CA TRP A 65 17.11 2.00 -20.05
C TRP A 65 16.81 0.66 -19.38
N LEU A 66 17.25 0.54 -18.13
CA LEU A 66 17.14 -0.65 -17.29
C LEU A 66 15.65 -1.03 -17.09
N GLU A 67 15.22 -2.14 -17.68
CA GLU A 67 13.93 -2.80 -17.39
C GLU A 67 13.65 -2.94 -15.88
N GLU A 68 14.72 -2.98 -15.07
CA GLU A 68 14.67 -2.97 -13.61
C GLU A 68 13.83 -1.82 -13.04
N GLU A 69 13.86 -0.61 -13.60
CA GLU A 69 13.12 0.52 -13.03
C GLU A 69 11.59 0.34 -13.12
N ILE A 70 11.08 -0.23 -14.21
CA ILE A 70 9.64 -0.47 -14.38
C ILE A 70 9.20 -1.61 -13.46
N ALA A 71 9.98 -2.70 -13.43
CA ALA A 71 9.74 -3.83 -12.55
C ALA A 71 9.73 -3.40 -11.07
N GLN A 72 10.63 -2.49 -10.66
CA GLN A 72 10.67 -1.94 -9.31
C GLN A 72 9.39 -1.15 -8.95
N VAL A 73 8.86 -0.32 -9.86
CA VAL A 73 7.61 0.44 -9.62
C VAL A 73 6.43 -0.51 -9.43
N GLU A 74 6.32 -1.56 -10.24
CA GLU A 74 5.25 -2.55 -10.12
C GLU A 74 5.37 -3.39 -8.84
N GLN A 75 6.57 -3.86 -8.52
CA GLN A 75 6.83 -4.58 -7.27
C GLN A 75 6.51 -3.72 -6.05
N ARG A 76 6.85 -2.42 -6.10
CA ARG A 76 6.48 -1.47 -5.04
C ARG A 76 4.96 -1.31 -4.94
N ALA A 77 4.25 -1.24 -6.07
CA ALA A 77 2.78 -1.14 -6.07
C ALA A 77 2.13 -2.39 -5.44
N VAL A 78 2.63 -3.58 -5.74
CA VAL A 78 2.17 -4.84 -5.12
C VAL A 78 2.42 -4.83 -3.60
N ARG A 79 3.59 -4.34 -3.17
CA ARG A 79 3.94 -4.25 -1.75
C ARG A 79 3.00 -3.31 -0.98
N VAL A 80 2.78 -2.11 -1.51
CA VAL A 80 1.84 -1.11 -0.98
C VAL A 80 0.41 -1.68 -0.90
N TYR A 81 -0.04 -2.40 -1.92
CA TYR A 81 -1.35 -3.06 -1.89
C TYR A 81 -1.46 -4.13 -0.78
N ARG A 82 -0.42 -4.96 -0.63
CA ARG A 82 -0.36 -5.97 0.45
C ARG A 82 -0.35 -5.31 1.83
N ASN A 83 0.35 -4.19 1.99
CA ASN A 83 0.34 -3.41 3.24
C ASN A 83 -1.06 -2.88 3.55
N ALA A 84 -1.73 -2.24 2.59
CA ALA A 84 -3.11 -1.76 2.75
C ALA A 84 -4.05 -2.88 3.20
N ARG A 85 -3.91 -4.08 2.63
CA ARG A 85 -4.70 -5.25 3.02
C ARG A 85 -4.43 -5.70 4.45
N ARG A 86 -3.16 -5.69 4.90
CA ARG A 86 -2.80 -5.97 6.29
C ARG A 86 -3.34 -4.94 7.26
N HIS A 87 -3.28 -3.64 6.90
CA HIS A 87 -3.87 -2.58 7.73
C HIS A 87 -5.39 -2.74 7.86
N LYS A 88 -6.10 -3.10 6.78
CA LYS A 88 -7.53 -3.42 6.86
C LYS A 88 -7.82 -4.59 7.82
N GLN A 89 -7.00 -5.65 7.78
CA GLN A 89 -7.16 -6.76 8.71
C GLN A 89 -6.95 -6.33 10.17
N ARG A 90 -5.92 -5.50 10.43
CA ARG A 90 -5.68 -4.96 11.76
C ARG A 90 -6.81 -4.07 12.23
N LEU A 91 -7.31 -3.19 11.37
CA LEU A 91 -8.47 -2.34 11.68
C LEU A 91 -9.65 -3.20 12.14
N HIS A 92 -10.02 -4.23 11.37
CA HIS A 92 -11.09 -5.15 11.77
C HIS A 92 -10.80 -5.91 13.07
N GLY A 93 -9.54 -6.21 13.37
CA GLY A 93 -9.16 -6.83 14.63
C GLY A 93 -9.15 -5.89 15.84
N LEU A 94 -9.14 -4.58 15.61
CA LEU A 94 -9.18 -3.54 16.64
C LEU A 94 -10.62 -3.10 16.97
N GLN A 95 -11.54 -3.15 16.00
CA GLN A 95 -12.93 -2.70 16.17
C GLN A 95 -13.62 -3.23 17.45
N PRO A 96 -13.50 -4.53 17.82
CA PRO A 96 -14.17 -5.05 19.00
C PRO A 96 -13.68 -4.47 20.34
N TYR A 97 -12.54 -3.78 20.37
CA TYR A 97 -11.93 -3.24 21.60
C TYR A 97 -12.18 -1.74 21.81
N GLU A 98 -12.71 -1.07 20.79
CA GLU A 98 -12.95 0.38 20.78
C GLU A 98 -14.46 0.70 20.60
N GLU A 99 -15.28 -0.30 20.30
CA GLU A 99 -16.75 -0.21 20.24
C GLU A 99 -17.45 -0.64 21.55
N ASP A 100 -16.69 -1.08 22.57
CA ASP A 100 -17.12 -1.34 23.96
C ASP A 100 -16.77 -0.16 24.89
#